data_AF-A0A847AF26-F1
#
_entry.id   AF-A0A847AF26-F1
#
_cell.length_a   1.000
_cell.length_b   1.000
_cell.length_c   1.000
_cell.angle_alpha   90.00
_cell.angle_beta   90.00
_cell.angle_gamma   90.00
#
_symmetry.space_group_name_H-M   'P 1'
#
loop_
_entity.id
_entity.type
_entity.pdbx_description
1 polymer ?
#
loop_
_entity_poly.entity_id
_entity_poly.type
_entity_poly.pdbx_seq_one_letter_code
_entity_poly.pdbx_strand_id
1 'polypeptide(L)'
;MSMKAKRMVCLLFVAALGIALIPRPARADSQTVGDFVVTTDSTSGYAYDSSSHTLKFSAAGSYTVSMKTGVTTTQDNIIVDGGSQSNPIEIALNGVNISARDRSSFYMANPSHVRLILAAGTTNSFSNNLGAGITCLSASTLIIEGSGSLKATGPGAGIGGGFDDINETYDSGSGAIHIKGGTIEASSTLHGAGIGGSSAALNCGPVTISGGIVTAYGGTYCPGIGPGVITIPGSGALLPKLPSAAARWPPRAGITARASAAPMSASAPARLWAPSLSAGAG
;
A
#
# COMPACT_ATOMS: atom_id res chain seq x y z
N MET A 1 -19.56 -0.64 67.76
CA MET A 1 -19.90 0.16 66.57
C MET A 1 -21.42 0.20 66.39
N SER A 2 -22.02 1.38 66.53
CA SER A 2 -23.47 1.62 66.34
C SER A 2 -23.92 1.19 64.93
N MET A 3 -25.16 0.69 64.79
CA MET A 3 -25.71 0.25 63.49
C MET A 3 -25.62 1.32 62.39
N LYS A 4 -25.64 2.60 62.76
CA LYS A 4 -25.45 3.74 61.83
C LYS A 4 -24.05 3.76 61.21
N ALA A 5 -23.01 3.44 61.98
CA ALA A 5 -21.62 3.41 61.51
C ALA A 5 -21.36 2.22 60.57
N LYS A 6 -21.99 1.06 60.80
CA LYS A 6 -21.87 -0.12 59.91
C LYS A 6 -22.50 0.14 58.53
N ARG A 7 -23.66 0.79 58.49
CA ARG A 7 -24.35 1.15 57.23
C ARG A 7 -23.56 2.20 56.44
N MET A 8 -22.95 3.16 57.12
CA MET A 8 -22.16 4.22 56.48
C MET A 8 -20.84 3.70 55.91
N VAL A 9 -20.15 2.78 56.60
CA VAL A 9 -18.93 2.12 56.08
C VAL A 9 -19.24 1.23 54.88
N CYS A 10 -20.38 0.53 54.87
CA CYS A 10 -20.79 -0.32 53.75
C CYS A 10 -21.13 0.51 52.49
N LEU A 11 -21.80 1.65 52.65
CA LEU A 11 -22.07 2.60 51.55
C LEU A 11 -20.79 3.21 50.97
N LEU A 12 -19.80 3.54 51.82
CA LEU A 12 -18.48 4.02 51.38
C LEU A 12 -17.69 2.96 50.61
N PHE A 13 -17.77 1.69 51.02
CA PHE A 13 -17.08 0.59 50.32
C PHE A 13 -17.72 0.27 48.96
N VAL A 14 -19.06 0.33 48.86
CA VAL A 14 -19.79 0.15 47.59
C VAL A 14 -19.54 1.31 46.63
N ALA A 15 -19.45 2.55 47.12
CA ALA A 15 -19.10 3.71 46.31
C ALA A 15 -17.65 3.66 45.80
N ALA A 16 -16.70 3.21 46.64
CA ALA A 16 -15.30 3.06 46.24
C ALA A 16 -15.10 1.93 45.20
N LEU A 17 -15.85 0.83 45.29
CA LEU A 17 -15.83 -0.24 44.28
C LEU A 17 -16.48 0.20 42.97
N GLY A 18 -17.54 1.02 43.03
CA GLY A 18 -18.21 1.59 41.85
C GLY A 18 -17.33 2.58 41.08
N ILE A 19 -16.43 3.32 41.74
CA ILE A 19 -15.47 4.23 41.09
C ILE A 19 -14.31 3.45 40.43
N ALA A 20 -13.94 2.28 40.97
CA ALA A 20 -12.90 1.43 40.40
C ALA A 20 -13.34 0.64 39.16
N LEU A 21 -14.66 0.50 38.95
CA LEU A 21 -15.29 -0.22 37.83
C LEU A 21 -15.78 0.70 36.70
N ILE A 22 -15.56 2.02 36.80
CA ILE A 22 -15.78 2.91 35.65
C ILE A 22 -14.73 2.52 34.60
N PRO A 23 -15.12 2.12 33.37
CA PRO A 23 -14.17 1.90 32.29
C PRO A 23 -13.34 3.16 32.16
N ARG A 24 -12.06 3.10 32.55
CA ARG A 24 -11.13 4.19 32.28
C ARG A 24 -11.13 4.33 30.76
N PRO A 25 -11.38 5.51 30.19
CA PRO A 25 -11.14 5.69 28.77
C PRO A 25 -9.68 5.27 28.54
N ALA A 26 -9.47 4.24 27.72
CA ALA A 26 -8.14 3.85 27.28
C ALA A 26 -7.54 5.11 26.66
N ARG A 27 -6.52 5.69 27.32
CA ARG A 27 -5.80 6.82 26.75
C ARG A 27 -4.87 6.23 25.72
N ALA A 28 -5.23 6.39 24.45
CA ALA A 28 -4.28 6.18 23.37
C ALA A 28 -3.08 7.10 23.64
N ASP A 29 -1.90 6.51 23.73
CA ASP A 29 -0.65 7.24 23.90
C ASP A 29 -0.20 7.75 22.54
N SER A 30 0.37 8.95 22.49
CA SER A 30 0.79 9.60 21.26
C SER A 30 2.27 9.92 21.33
N GLN A 31 3.07 9.19 20.56
CA GLN A 31 4.52 9.30 20.59
C GLN A 31 5.04 9.84 19.25
N THR A 32 5.97 10.79 19.32
CA THR A 32 6.72 11.24 18.14
C THR A 32 7.93 10.33 17.93
N VAL A 33 8.05 9.74 16.74
CA VAL A 33 9.15 8.85 16.33
C VAL A 33 9.61 9.23 14.93
N GLY A 34 10.88 9.65 14.81
CA GLY A 34 11.37 10.26 13.57
C GLY A 34 10.52 11.47 13.17
N ASP A 35 10.04 11.45 11.92
CA ASP A 35 9.11 12.43 11.36
C ASP A 35 7.63 12.06 11.54
N PHE A 36 7.33 10.95 12.20
CA PHE A 36 5.97 10.48 12.43
C PHE A 36 5.48 10.74 13.86
N VAL A 37 4.17 10.82 14.01
CA VAL A 37 3.46 10.72 15.28
C VAL A 37 2.56 9.50 15.22
N VAL A 38 2.77 8.57 16.15
CA VAL A 38 1.98 7.34 16.28
C VAL A 38 1.11 7.44 17.52
N THR A 39 -0.20 7.35 17.33
CA THR A 39 -1.20 7.30 18.41
C THR A 39 -1.80 5.90 18.50
N THR A 40 -1.66 5.24 19.66
CA THR A 40 -2.12 3.87 19.87
C THR A 40 -2.31 3.54 21.36
N ASP A 41 -3.12 2.53 21.67
CA ASP A 41 -3.26 2.00 23.03
C ASP A 41 -2.13 1.04 23.42
N SER A 42 -1.27 0.62 22.47
CA SER A 42 -0.17 -0.33 22.70
C SER A 42 1.12 0.08 21.98
N THR A 43 2.12 0.52 22.75
CA THR A 43 3.41 0.98 22.22
C THR A 43 4.38 -0.17 21.89
N SER A 44 4.07 -1.42 22.24
CA SER A 44 4.94 -2.57 21.98
C SER A 44 4.81 -3.17 20.58
N GLY A 45 3.76 -2.79 19.82
CA GLY A 45 3.48 -3.36 18.50
C GLY A 45 4.10 -2.61 17.32
N TYR A 46 4.82 -1.52 17.59
CA TYR A 46 5.61 -0.81 16.60
C TYR A 46 6.97 -0.40 17.18
N ALA A 47 7.94 -0.17 16.31
CA ALA A 47 9.24 0.36 16.66
C ALA A 47 9.73 1.31 15.56
N TYR A 48 10.53 2.29 15.95
CA TYR A 48 11.23 3.15 15.00
C TYR A 48 12.73 2.94 15.13
N ASP A 49 13.39 2.60 14.02
CA ASP A 49 14.84 2.49 13.94
C ASP A 49 15.41 3.76 13.29
N SER A 50 16.13 4.54 14.09
CA SER A 50 16.76 5.78 13.64
C SER A 50 17.93 5.58 12.68
N SER A 51 18.54 4.39 12.66
CA SER A 51 19.67 4.09 11.78
C SER A 51 19.20 3.77 10.37
N SER A 52 18.06 3.08 10.27
CA SER A 52 17.45 2.68 9.01
C SER A 52 16.28 3.57 8.59
N HIS A 53 15.97 4.63 9.34
CA HIS A 53 14.88 5.59 9.05
C HIS A 53 13.53 4.90 8.82
N THR A 54 13.25 3.86 9.62
CA THR A 54 12.14 2.95 9.39
C THR A 54 11.18 2.90 10.57
N LEU A 55 9.90 3.15 10.31
CA LEU A 55 8.80 2.87 11.22
C LEU A 55 8.25 1.46 10.92
N LYS A 56 8.51 0.51 11.81
CA LYS A 56 8.10 -0.90 11.67
C LYS A 56 6.91 -1.23 12.56
N PHE A 57 5.85 -1.80 11.98
CA PHE A 57 4.74 -2.42 12.71
C PHE A 57 4.88 -3.94 12.68
N SER A 58 4.84 -4.59 13.84
CA SER A 58 5.06 -6.04 13.98
C SER A 58 3.94 -6.79 14.69
N ALA A 59 3.04 -6.09 15.37
CA ALA A 59 1.91 -6.71 16.07
C ALA A 59 0.58 -6.14 15.58
N ALA A 60 -0.45 -6.99 15.60
CA ALA A 60 -1.82 -6.56 15.37
C ALA A 60 -2.26 -5.53 16.43
N GLY A 61 -3.05 -4.56 16.00
CA GLY A 61 -3.46 -3.43 16.81
C GLY A 61 -3.95 -2.29 15.94
N SER A 62 -4.44 -1.23 16.60
CA SER A 62 -4.87 0.00 15.95
C SER A 62 -3.83 1.09 16.17
N TYR A 63 -3.31 1.63 15.07
CA TYR A 63 -2.30 2.67 15.04
C TYR A 63 -2.78 3.83 14.18
N THR A 64 -2.84 5.04 14.74
CA THR A 64 -3.01 6.24 13.93
C THR A 64 -1.66 6.86 13.67
N VAL A 65 -1.32 7.08 12.40
CA VAL A 65 -0.05 7.66 11.97
C VAL A 65 -0.33 9.01 11.32
N SER A 66 0.42 10.02 11.75
CA SER A 66 0.41 11.37 11.16
C SER A 66 1.82 11.92 11.08
N MET A 67 1.99 13.03 10.37
CA MET A 67 3.27 13.72 10.32
C MET A 67 3.50 14.53 11.61
N LYS A 68 4.74 14.59 12.05
CA LYS A 68 5.18 15.51 13.09
C LYS A 68 4.88 16.96 12.69
N THR A 69 4.47 17.78 13.65
CA THR A 69 4.19 19.20 13.44
C THR A 69 5.37 19.89 12.75
N GLY A 70 5.10 20.59 11.65
CA GLY A 70 6.09 21.30 10.84
C GLY A 70 6.77 20.45 9.76
N VAL A 71 6.50 19.14 9.71
CA VAL A 71 6.97 18.23 8.64
C VAL A 71 5.82 17.92 7.70
N THR A 72 6.01 18.19 6.41
CA THR A 72 4.98 17.96 5.37
C THR A 72 5.27 16.74 4.51
N THR A 73 6.53 16.31 4.41
CA THR A 73 6.99 15.12 3.68
C THR A 73 8.27 14.62 4.32
N THR A 74 8.45 13.31 4.40
CA THR A 74 9.68 12.66 4.89
C THR A 74 10.27 11.71 3.85
N GLN A 75 11.52 11.31 4.05
CA GLN A 75 12.21 10.27 3.29
C GLN A 75 12.26 8.93 4.06
N ASP A 76 11.81 8.91 5.31
CA ASP A 76 11.65 7.71 6.13
C ASP A 76 10.63 6.75 5.49
N ASN A 77 10.68 5.46 5.82
CA ASN A 77 9.78 4.45 5.27
C ASN A 77 8.94 3.75 6.35
N ILE A 78 7.80 3.21 5.95
CA ILE A 78 6.95 2.36 6.80
C ILE A 78 7.11 0.92 6.37
N ILE A 79 7.38 0.03 7.34
CA ILE A 79 7.39 -1.42 7.14
C ILE A 79 6.29 -2.04 7.99
N VAL A 80 5.56 -2.99 7.41
CA VAL A 80 4.64 -3.83 8.14
C VAL A 80 5.07 -5.28 7.99
N ASP A 81 5.27 -5.94 9.13
CA ASP A 81 5.78 -7.31 9.22
C ASP A 81 4.96 -8.05 10.27
N GLY A 82 3.72 -8.37 9.91
CA GLY A 82 2.79 -9.03 10.82
C GLY A 82 1.32 -8.89 10.43
N GLY A 83 0.47 -9.21 11.39
CA GLY A 83 -0.96 -9.34 11.19
C GLY A 83 -1.35 -10.69 10.59
N SER A 84 -2.63 -11.02 10.70
CA SER A 84 -3.23 -12.20 10.07
C SER A 84 -4.53 -11.82 9.36
N GLN A 85 -5.07 -12.71 8.55
CA GLN A 85 -6.35 -12.47 7.88
C GLN A 85 -7.50 -12.21 8.87
N SER A 86 -7.47 -12.84 10.06
CA SER A 86 -8.47 -12.66 11.11
C SER A 86 -8.18 -11.47 12.04
N ASN A 87 -6.92 -11.06 12.16
CA ASN A 87 -6.47 -9.98 13.02
C ASN A 87 -5.39 -9.14 12.29
N PRO A 88 -5.80 -8.29 11.32
CA PRO A 88 -4.86 -7.48 10.56
C PRO A 88 -4.25 -6.37 11.42
N ILE A 89 -3.12 -5.82 10.99
CA ILE A 89 -2.59 -4.57 11.54
C ILE A 89 -3.42 -3.42 10.97
N GLU A 90 -4.07 -2.64 11.83
CA GLU A 90 -4.91 -1.52 11.44
C GLU A 90 -4.13 -0.22 11.54
N ILE A 91 -3.93 0.45 10.41
CA ILE A 91 -3.15 1.68 10.31
C ILE A 91 -4.06 2.78 9.75
N ALA A 92 -4.45 3.72 10.60
CA ALA A 92 -5.15 4.92 10.19
C ALA A 92 -4.12 5.98 9.73
N LEU A 93 -4.19 6.37 8.46
CA LEU A 93 -3.31 7.38 7.89
C LEU A 93 -3.99 8.75 7.93
N ASN A 94 -3.37 9.70 8.62
CA ASN A 94 -3.86 11.05 8.84
C ASN A 94 -2.86 12.08 8.29
N GLY A 95 -2.80 12.19 6.97
CA GLY A 95 -1.95 13.16 6.27
C GLY A 95 -0.48 12.75 6.17
N VAL A 96 -0.19 11.47 6.00
CA VAL A 96 1.17 10.91 5.92
C VAL A 96 1.70 11.03 4.50
N ASN A 97 2.85 11.70 4.34
CA ASN A 97 3.50 11.88 3.04
C ASN A 97 4.96 11.41 3.09
N ILE A 98 5.27 10.39 2.30
CA ILE A 98 6.59 9.79 2.21
C ILE A 98 7.06 9.85 0.76
N SER A 99 8.23 10.42 0.56
CA SER A 99 9.00 10.38 -0.68
C SER A 99 10.34 9.68 -0.41
N ALA A 100 10.29 8.36 -0.28
CA ALA A 100 11.46 7.54 0.01
C ALA A 100 12.44 7.54 -1.17
N ARG A 101 13.74 7.65 -0.90
CA ARG A 101 14.77 7.71 -1.95
C ARG A 101 15.14 6.33 -2.48
N ASP A 102 15.50 5.46 -1.55
CA ASP A 102 16.22 4.22 -1.85
C ASP A 102 15.43 2.97 -1.41
N ARG A 103 14.15 3.13 -1.08
CA ARG A 103 13.29 2.08 -0.54
C ARG A 103 11.83 2.27 -0.92
N SER A 104 11.04 1.21 -0.80
CA SER A 104 9.58 1.33 -0.82
C SER A 104 9.10 2.26 0.31
N SER A 105 8.19 3.19 -0.01
CA SER A 105 7.65 4.16 0.96
C SER A 105 6.81 3.46 2.03
N PHE A 106 6.03 2.47 1.58
CA PHE A 106 5.24 1.58 2.42
C PHE A 106 5.46 0.14 1.96
N TYR A 107 6.05 -0.68 2.81
CA TYR A 107 6.40 -2.05 2.49
C TYR A 107 5.67 -3.04 3.39
N MET A 108 4.97 -4.00 2.79
CA MET A 108 4.37 -5.12 3.49
C MET A 108 5.24 -6.36 3.30
N ALA A 109 5.87 -6.84 4.37
CA ALA A 109 6.64 -8.07 4.37
C ALA A 109 5.74 -9.28 4.04
N ASN A 110 6.35 -10.38 3.60
CA ASN A 110 5.63 -11.57 3.18
C ASN A 110 5.65 -12.65 4.28
N PRO A 111 4.51 -13.11 4.83
CA PRO A 111 3.15 -12.58 4.66
C PRO A 111 2.82 -11.45 5.65
N SER A 112 2.01 -10.48 5.24
CA SER A 112 1.46 -9.44 6.13
C SER A 112 0.03 -9.08 5.76
N HIS A 113 -0.79 -8.78 6.76
CA HIS A 113 -2.20 -8.42 6.56
C HIS A 113 -2.47 -7.05 7.18
N VAL A 114 -2.81 -6.08 6.33
CA VAL A 114 -2.93 -4.67 6.73
C VAL A 114 -4.29 -4.12 6.32
N ARG A 115 -4.89 -3.37 7.24
CA ARG A 115 -6.06 -2.53 6.96
C ARG A 115 -5.65 -1.07 7.07
N LEU A 116 -5.49 -0.40 5.94
CA LEU A 116 -5.24 1.02 5.85
C LEU A 116 -6.56 1.80 5.87
N ILE A 117 -6.70 2.69 6.85
CA ILE A 117 -7.87 3.54 7.02
C ILE A 117 -7.47 4.98 6.68
N LEU A 118 -8.00 5.52 5.59
CA LEU A 118 -7.71 6.88 5.15
C LEU A 118 -8.59 7.87 5.91
N ALA A 119 -7.97 8.68 6.79
CA ALA A 119 -8.69 9.65 7.61
C ALA A 119 -9.38 10.71 6.74
N ALA A 120 -10.63 11.03 7.09
CA ALA A 120 -11.45 11.98 6.34
C ALA A 120 -10.77 13.35 6.21
N GLY A 121 -10.86 13.96 5.02
CA GLY A 121 -10.30 15.29 4.77
C GLY A 121 -8.76 15.34 4.70
N THR A 122 -8.08 14.19 4.72
CA THR A 122 -6.61 14.13 4.57
C THR A 122 -6.20 13.56 3.23
N THR A 123 -4.99 13.94 2.79
CA THR A 123 -4.32 13.35 1.64
C THR A 123 -3.03 12.72 2.11
N ASN A 124 -2.84 11.46 1.74
CA ASN A 124 -1.65 10.68 2.04
C ASN A 124 -0.93 10.41 0.71
N SER A 125 0.40 10.47 0.71
CA SER A 125 1.20 10.28 -0.51
C SER A 125 2.38 9.37 -0.24
N PHE A 126 2.53 8.33 -1.06
CA PHE A 126 3.63 7.39 -1.00
C PHE A 126 4.30 7.33 -2.36
N SER A 127 5.53 7.84 -2.44
CA SER A 127 6.35 7.82 -3.65
C SER A 127 7.78 7.38 -3.39
N ASN A 128 8.37 6.70 -4.37
CA ASN A 128 9.78 6.32 -4.36
C ASN A 128 10.34 6.11 -5.78
N ASN A 129 11.63 5.81 -5.87
CA ASN A 129 12.38 5.69 -7.12
C ASN A 129 12.80 4.27 -7.49
N LEU A 130 12.37 3.23 -6.76
CA LEU A 130 12.83 1.85 -7.00
C LEU A 130 11.70 0.84 -7.12
N GLY A 131 10.72 0.91 -6.22
CA GLY A 131 9.71 -0.11 -6.03
C GLY A 131 8.28 0.33 -6.32
N ALA A 132 7.34 -0.31 -5.64
CA ALA A 132 5.95 0.15 -5.66
C ALA A 132 5.75 1.29 -4.67
N GLY A 133 4.79 2.19 -4.93
CA GLY A 133 4.41 3.22 -3.95
C GLY A 133 3.95 2.59 -2.63
N ILE A 134 3.13 1.54 -2.75
CA ILE A 134 2.82 0.58 -1.69
C ILE A 134 3.15 -0.82 -2.18
N THR A 135 4.10 -1.47 -1.54
CA THR A 135 4.49 -2.84 -1.88
C THR A 135 3.63 -3.84 -1.11
N CYS A 136 2.88 -4.66 -1.84
CA CYS A 136 2.02 -5.73 -1.34
C CYS A 136 2.40 -7.04 -2.04
N LEU A 137 3.20 -7.88 -1.38
CA LEU A 137 3.76 -9.12 -1.91
C LEU A 137 2.72 -10.25 -2.01
N SER A 138 3.01 -11.30 -2.78
CA SER A 138 2.05 -12.31 -3.24
C SER A 138 1.25 -13.07 -2.16
N ALA A 139 1.74 -13.18 -0.92
CA ALA A 139 0.99 -13.79 0.19
C ALA A 139 0.47 -12.78 1.23
N SER A 140 0.57 -11.49 0.93
CA SER A 140 0.08 -10.41 1.78
C SER A 140 -1.32 -9.97 1.36
N THR A 141 -2.05 -9.34 2.28
CA THR A 141 -3.37 -8.76 2.00
C THR A 141 -3.42 -7.31 2.43
N LEU A 142 -3.77 -6.44 1.49
CA LEU A 142 -3.98 -5.03 1.73
C LEU A 142 -5.47 -4.70 1.60
N ILE A 143 -6.05 -4.14 2.66
CA ILE A 143 -7.40 -3.58 2.65
C ILE A 143 -7.27 -2.07 2.80
N ILE A 144 -7.84 -1.30 1.87
CA ILE A 144 -7.88 0.17 1.92
C ILE A 144 -9.33 0.61 2.10
N GLU A 145 -9.58 1.41 3.12
CA GLU A 145 -10.90 1.94 3.46
C GLU A 145 -10.83 3.36 4.02
N GLY A 146 -11.96 3.91 4.45
CA GLY A 146 -12.07 5.30 4.88
C GLY A 146 -12.53 6.24 3.76
N SER A 147 -12.44 7.54 3.99
CA SER A 147 -12.91 8.59 3.07
C SER A 147 -11.84 9.60 2.67
N GLY A 148 -10.62 9.48 3.23
CA GLY A 148 -9.47 10.26 2.83
C GLY A 148 -8.94 9.93 1.43
N SER A 149 -7.86 10.60 1.05
CA SER A 149 -7.18 10.42 -0.23
C SER A 149 -5.83 9.72 -0.06
N LEU A 150 -5.46 8.92 -1.04
CA LEU A 150 -4.18 8.21 -1.12
C LEU A 150 -3.62 8.30 -2.54
N LYS A 151 -2.41 8.84 -2.65
CA LYS A 151 -1.60 8.81 -3.86
C LYS A 151 -0.45 7.84 -3.68
N ALA A 152 -0.34 6.83 -4.54
CA ALA A 152 0.74 5.86 -4.50
C ALA A 152 1.45 5.85 -5.87
N THR A 153 2.76 6.07 -5.89
CA THR A 153 3.53 6.19 -7.14
C THR A 153 4.89 5.51 -7.01
N GLY A 154 5.27 4.70 -7.99
CA GLY A 154 6.60 4.10 -8.02
C GLY A 154 6.95 3.54 -9.40
N PRO A 155 8.23 3.19 -9.65
CA PRO A 155 8.62 2.52 -10.90
C PRO A 155 8.03 1.11 -11.05
N GLY A 156 7.77 0.42 -9.95
CA GLY A 156 6.99 -0.82 -9.88
C GLY A 156 5.50 -0.55 -10.07
N ALA A 157 4.63 -1.25 -9.34
CA ALA A 157 3.22 -0.87 -9.32
C ALA A 157 3.00 0.43 -8.53
N GLY A 158 1.91 1.17 -8.78
CA GLY A 158 1.49 2.21 -7.83
C GLY A 158 1.17 1.57 -6.47
N ILE A 159 0.32 0.54 -6.49
CA ILE A 159 -0.03 -0.32 -5.35
C ILE A 159 0.05 -1.78 -5.77
N GLY A 160 0.89 -2.58 -5.11
CA GLY A 160 1.01 -4.01 -5.34
C GLY A 160 2.44 -4.50 -5.47
N GLY A 161 2.75 -5.22 -6.53
CA GLY A 161 4.07 -5.81 -6.77
C GLY A 161 5.11 -4.76 -7.10
N GLY A 162 6.34 -5.01 -6.71
CA GLY A 162 7.43 -4.06 -6.84
C GLY A 162 8.75 -4.68 -6.43
N PHE A 163 9.84 -4.09 -6.94
CA PHE A 163 11.16 -4.40 -6.44
C PHE A 163 11.35 -3.71 -5.08
N ASP A 164 11.92 -4.40 -4.11
CA ASP A 164 12.31 -3.77 -2.85
C ASP A 164 13.72 -4.18 -2.43
N ASP A 165 14.57 -3.18 -2.23
CA ASP A 165 15.96 -3.35 -1.79
C ASP A 165 16.04 -3.76 -0.31
N ILE A 166 14.98 -3.56 0.49
CA ILE A 166 15.03 -3.85 1.94
C ILE A 166 15.23 -5.35 2.20
N ASN A 167 14.61 -6.21 1.40
CA ASN A 167 14.72 -7.67 1.51
C ASN A 167 15.38 -8.32 0.28
N GLU A 168 15.95 -7.52 -0.64
CA GLU A 168 16.44 -7.97 -1.96
C GLU A 168 15.43 -8.89 -2.68
N THR A 169 14.14 -8.70 -2.40
CA THR A 169 13.09 -9.62 -2.85
C THR A 169 12.42 -9.02 -4.06
N TYR A 170 12.67 -9.64 -5.22
CA TYR A 170 11.92 -9.39 -6.43
C TYR A 170 10.63 -10.22 -6.38
N ASP A 171 9.55 -9.62 -5.87
CA ASP A 171 8.20 -10.13 -6.15
C ASP A 171 7.54 -9.23 -7.17
N SER A 172 7.55 -9.69 -8.42
CA SER A 172 6.84 -9.00 -9.48
C SER A 172 5.32 -9.12 -9.30
N GLY A 173 4.84 -10.16 -8.61
CA GLY A 173 3.45 -10.36 -8.27
C GLY A 173 2.95 -9.44 -7.17
N SER A 174 1.62 -9.36 -7.05
CA SER A 174 0.96 -8.68 -5.94
C SER A 174 0.20 -9.65 -5.06
N GLY A 175 0.02 -9.30 -3.80
CA GLY A 175 -0.92 -9.95 -2.89
C GLY A 175 -2.38 -9.60 -3.21
N ALA A 176 -3.27 -9.97 -2.30
CA ALA A 176 -4.69 -9.59 -2.42
C ALA A 176 -4.87 -8.12 -2.05
N ILE A 177 -5.50 -7.33 -2.94
CA ILE A 177 -5.74 -5.90 -2.74
C ILE A 177 -7.24 -5.65 -2.75
N HIS A 178 -7.78 -5.12 -1.65
CA HIS A 178 -9.19 -4.80 -1.50
C HIS A 178 -9.38 -3.32 -1.23
N ILE A 179 -9.98 -2.58 -2.17
CA ILE A 179 -10.31 -1.17 -2.00
C ILE A 179 -11.80 -1.04 -1.72
N LYS A 180 -12.13 -0.65 -0.49
CA LYS A 180 -13.51 -0.50 0.01
C LYS A 180 -13.94 0.96 0.08
N GLY A 181 -13.01 1.92 0.08
CA GLY A 181 -13.30 3.34 0.22
C GLY A 181 -12.10 4.23 -0.10
N GLY A 182 -12.32 5.54 0.00
CA GLY A 182 -11.32 6.59 -0.23
C GLY A 182 -11.26 7.10 -1.67
N THR A 183 -10.40 8.09 -1.89
CA THR A 183 -9.99 8.55 -3.23
C THR A 183 -8.57 8.07 -3.48
N ILE A 184 -8.40 7.13 -4.40
CA ILE A 184 -7.12 6.44 -4.65
C ILE A 184 -6.59 6.83 -6.02
N GLU A 185 -5.37 7.34 -6.07
CA GLU A 185 -4.59 7.55 -7.29
C GLU A 185 -3.34 6.66 -7.23
N ALA A 186 -3.30 5.64 -8.09
CA ALA A 186 -2.20 4.68 -8.11
C ALA A 186 -1.53 4.67 -9.49
N SER A 187 -0.23 4.99 -9.52
CA SER A 187 0.49 5.25 -10.77
C SER A 187 1.82 4.52 -10.81
N SER A 188 2.10 3.82 -11.91
CA SER A 188 3.45 3.33 -12.22
C SER A 188 4.20 4.31 -13.13
N THR A 189 5.49 4.50 -12.89
CA THR A 189 6.35 5.36 -13.72
C THR A 189 7.20 4.60 -14.74
N LEU A 190 7.32 3.27 -14.64
CA LEU A 190 8.06 2.43 -15.59
C LEU A 190 7.22 1.28 -16.15
N HIS A 191 7.46 0.03 -15.74
CA HIS A 191 6.89 -1.17 -16.37
C HIS A 191 5.97 -1.93 -15.39
N GLY A 192 5.27 -1.23 -14.51
CA GLY A 192 4.27 -1.81 -13.60
C GLY A 192 2.84 -1.35 -13.90
N ALA A 193 1.87 -2.06 -13.33
CA ALA A 193 0.48 -1.63 -13.34
C ALA A 193 0.26 -0.45 -12.36
N GLY A 194 -0.80 0.33 -12.53
CA GLY A 194 -1.20 1.28 -11.48
C GLY A 194 -1.54 0.54 -10.18
N ILE A 195 -2.36 -0.52 -10.28
CA ILE A 195 -2.68 -1.43 -9.17
C ILE A 195 -2.52 -2.87 -9.63
N GLY A 196 -1.71 -3.66 -8.93
CA GLY A 196 -1.44 -5.06 -9.26
C GLY A 196 0.05 -5.33 -9.36
N GLY A 197 0.51 -5.97 -10.44
CA GLY A 197 1.90 -6.43 -10.55
C GLY A 197 2.88 -5.40 -11.11
N SER A 198 4.18 -5.63 -10.87
CA SER A 198 5.27 -4.94 -11.57
C SER A 198 5.72 -5.73 -12.81
N SER A 199 6.82 -5.31 -13.45
CA SER A 199 7.32 -5.94 -14.68
C SER A 199 7.55 -7.44 -14.49
N ALA A 200 7.19 -8.24 -15.49
CA ALA A 200 7.28 -9.70 -15.50
C ALA A 200 6.45 -10.40 -14.41
N ALA A 201 5.41 -9.76 -13.87
CA ALA A 201 4.45 -10.42 -12.99
C ALA A 201 3.64 -11.47 -13.75
N LEU A 202 3.90 -12.75 -13.48
CA LEU A 202 3.12 -13.84 -14.07
C LEU A 202 1.82 -14.10 -13.30
N ASN A 203 1.82 -13.84 -11.99
CA ASN A 203 0.68 -14.04 -11.11
C ASN A 203 0.51 -12.81 -10.23
N CYS A 204 -0.74 -12.38 -10.07
CA CYS A 204 -1.13 -11.32 -9.15
C CYS A 204 -2.32 -11.82 -8.34
N GLY A 205 -2.35 -11.47 -7.07
CA GLY A 205 -3.49 -11.66 -6.21
C GLY A 205 -4.69 -10.86 -6.72
N PRO A 206 -5.89 -11.19 -6.22
CA PRO A 206 -7.11 -10.54 -6.66
C PRO A 206 -7.11 -9.06 -6.26
N VAL A 207 -7.43 -8.19 -7.22
CA VAL A 207 -7.75 -6.78 -6.97
C VAL A 207 -9.27 -6.63 -6.93
N THR A 208 -9.83 -6.30 -5.78
CA THR A 208 -11.27 -6.10 -5.58
C THR A 208 -11.55 -4.64 -5.22
N ILE A 209 -12.38 -3.96 -6.01
CA ILE A 209 -12.83 -2.60 -5.71
C ILE A 209 -14.33 -2.65 -5.43
N SER A 210 -14.72 -2.42 -4.17
CA SER A 210 -16.12 -2.43 -3.73
C SER A 210 -16.64 -1.05 -3.33
N GLY A 211 -15.78 -0.04 -3.24
CA GLY A 211 -16.16 1.34 -2.97
C GLY A 211 -15.00 2.33 -3.16
N GLY A 212 -15.32 3.62 -3.02
CA GLY A 212 -14.37 4.72 -3.26
C GLY A 212 -14.30 5.18 -4.73
N ILE A 213 -13.39 6.10 -4.99
CA ILE A 213 -13.02 6.58 -6.33
C ILE A 213 -11.60 6.09 -6.58
N VAL A 214 -11.40 5.31 -7.65
CA VAL A 214 -10.08 4.72 -7.96
C VAL A 214 -9.66 5.13 -9.36
N THR A 215 -8.51 5.79 -9.42
CA THR A 215 -7.83 6.16 -10.66
C THR A 215 -6.49 5.43 -10.70
N ALA A 216 -6.31 4.59 -11.72
CA ALA A 216 -5.10 3.78 -11.85
C ALA A 216 -4.44 3.98 -13.21
N TYR A 217 -3.15 4.31 -13.18
CA TYR A 217 -2.32 4.57 -14.35
C TYR A 217 -1.20 3.55 -14.44
N GLY A 218 -1.27 2.71 -15.48
CA GLY A 218 -0.18 1.81 -15.83
C GLY A 218 0.98 2.59 -16.42
N GLY A 219 2.18 2.09 -16.18
CA GLY A 219 3.38 2.56 -16.85
C GLY A 219 3.41 2.15 -18.33
N THR A 220 4.57 2.28 -18.95
CA THR A 220 4.79 1.96 -20.36
C THR A 220 4.38 0.52 -20.67
N TYR A 221 3.42 0.36 -21.59
CA TYR A 221 2.83 -0.91 -22.02
C TYR A 221 2.05 -1.69 -20.95
N CYS A 222 1.82 -1.10 -19.77
CA CYS A 222 1.13 -1.75 -18.65
C CYS A 222 -0.34 -1.33 -18.54
N PRO A 223 -1.20 -2.21 -17.99
CA PRO A 223 -2.57 -1.83 -17.66
C PRO A 223 -2.62 -0.91 -16.43
N GLY A 224 -3.70 -0.13 -16.31
CA GLY A 224 -3.99 0.60 -15.07
C GLY A 224 -4.19 -0.35 -13.88
N ILE A 225 -4.96 -1.43 -14.07
CA ILE A 225 -5.20 -2.45 -13.05
C ILE A 225 -4.94 -3.82 -13.67
N GLY A 226 -4.11 -4.65 -13.04
CA GLY A 226 -3.80 -6.00 -13.52
C GLY A 226 -2.34 -6.38 -13.33
N PRO A 227 -1.86 -7.45 -14.01
CA PRO A 227 -0.44 -7.77 -14.02
C PRO A 227 0.36 -6.68 -14.75
N GLY A 228 1.65 -6.54 -14.43
CA GLY A 228 2.56 -5.68 -15.19
C GLY A 228 2.89 -6.27 -16.56
N VAL A 229 3.80 -5.61 -17.30
CA VAL A 229 4.20 -6.07 -18.64
C VAL A 229 4.90 -7.42 -18.59
N ILE A 230 4.42 -8.36 -19.40
CA ILE A 230 5.14 -9.58 -19.76
C ILE A 230 5.82 -9.31 -21.10
N THR A 231 7.05 -8.81 -21.10
CA THR A 231 7.90 -8.85 -22.29
C THR A 231 9.23 -9.47 -21.92
N ILE A 232 9.45 -10.71 -22.35
CA ILE A 232 10.79 -11.25 -22.57
C ILE A 232 11.08 -10.99 -24.06
N PRO A 233 12.03 -10.11 -24.42
CA PRO A 233 12.40 -9.94 -25.82
C PRO A 233 12.95 -11.28 -26.37
N GLY A 234 12.27 -11.86 -27.35
CA GLY A 234 12.70 -13.09 -28.03
C GLY A 234 11.97 -14.38 -27.64
N SER A 235 11.13 -14.39 -26.61
CA SER A 235 10.17 -15.47 -26.43
C SER A 235 8.87 -15.06 -27.12
N GLY A 236 8.32 -15.91 -27.98
CA GLY A 236 7.00 -15.72 -28.60
C GLY A 236 5.85 -15.79 -27.59
N ALA A 237 6.05 -15.29 -26.36
CA ALA A 237 5.03 -15.16 -25.34
C ALA A 237 3.97 -14.21 -25.89
N LEU A 238 2.82 -14.80 -26.20
CA LEU A 238 1.59 -14.14 -26.55
C LEU A 238 1.46 -12.87 -25.69
N LEU A 239 1.41 -11.71 -26.36
CA LEU A 239 0.80 -10.52 -25.76
C LEU A 239 -0.41 -11.03 -24.97
N PRO A 240 -0.55 -10.77 -23.66
CA PRO A 240 -1.76 -11.16 -22.95
C PRO A 240 -2.87 -10.60 -23.82
N LYS A 241 -3.68 -11.52 -24.37
CA LYS A 241 -4.71 -11.20 -25.36
C LYS A 241 -5.50 -10.09 -24.70
N LEU A 242 -5.24 -8.84 -25.11
CA LEU A 242 -6.03 -7.71 -24.67
C LEU A 242 -7.44 -8.21 -24.93
N PRO A 243 -8.35 -8.26 -23.93
CA PRO A 243 -9.73 -8.51 -24.24
C PRO A 243 -10.05 -7.52 -25.36
N SER A 244 -10.29 -8.08 -26.54
CA SER A 244 -10.71 -7.35 -27.70
C SER A 244 -12.01 -6.70 -27.26
N ALA A 245 -12.01 -5.38 -27.24
CA ALA A 245 -12.86 -4.48 -26.45
C ALA A 245 -12.22 -4.12 -25.10
N ALA A 246 -11.90 -2.82 -24.99
CA ALA A 246 -12.04 -2.08 -23.75
C ALA A 246 -13.08 -2.78 -22.89
N ALA A 247 -12.67 -3.33 -21.75
CA ALA A 247 -13.60 -3.76 -20.73
C ALA A 247 -14.40 -2.50 -20.40
N ARG A 248 -15.50 -2.31 -21.13
CA ARG A 248 -16.49 -1.28 -20.90
C ARG A 248 -17.23 -1.85 -19.70
N TRP A 249 -16.56 -1.75 -18.55
CA TRP A 249 -17.20 -1.91 -17.26
C TRP A 249 -18.45 -1.03 -17.35
N PRO A 250 -19.64 -1.55 -17.00
CA PRO A 250 -20.80 -0.68 -16.92
C PRO A 250 -20.39 0.52 -16.05
N PRO A 251 -20.76 1.76 -16.42
CA PRO A 251 -20.38 2.93 -15.66
C PRO A 251 -21.00 2.82 -14.26
N ARG A 252 -20.27 2.20 -13.33
CA ARG A 252 -20.42 2.45 -11.91
C ARG A 252 -19.59 3.70 -11.66
N ALA A 253 -20.23 4.72 -11.10
CA ALA A 253 -19.61 6.00 -10.83
C ALA A 253 -18.27 5.78 -10.09
N GLY A 254 -17.15 6.25 -10.66
CA GLY A 254 -15.88 6.40 -9.94
C GLY A 254 -14.70 5.49 -10.31
N ILE A 255 -14.78 4.60 -11.32
CA ILE A 255 -13.62 3.80 -11.76
C ILE A 255 -13.11 4.33 -13.11
N THR A 256 -11.89 4.88 -13.13
CA THR A 256 -11.17 5.24 -14.36
C THR A 256 -9.84 4.50 -14.41
N ALA A 257 -9.71 3.54 -15.33
CA ALA A 257 -8.43 2.90 -15.66
C ALA A 257 -7.99 3.37 -17.05
N ARG A 258 -6.81 3.98 -17.16
CA ARG A 258 -6.20 4.35 -18.45
C ARG A 258 -4.79 3.76 -18.53
N ALA A 259 -4.50 3.07 -19.64
CA ALA A 259 -3.13 2.75 -20.02
C ALA A 259 -2.50 4.00 -20.67
N SER A 260 -1.33 4.41 -20.18
CA SER A 260 -0.55 5.51 -20.77
C SER A 260 0.27 4.95 -21.93
N ALA A 261 -0.12 5.26 -23.16
CA ALA A 261 0.77 5.16 -24.31
C ALA A 261 1.46 6.52 -24.48
N ALA A 262 2.58 6.74 -23.81
CA ALA A 262 3.39 7.93 -24.10
C ALA A 262 4.08 7.77 -25.47
N PRO A 263 3.88 8.68 -26.43
CA PRO A 263 4.67 8.70 -27.65
C PRO A 263 5.97 9.45 -27.36
N MET A 264 7.12 8.78 -27.34
CA MET A 264 8.41 9.47 -27.31
C MET A 264 9.25 9.10 -28.54
N SER A 265 9.30 10.08 -29.45
CA SER A 265 10.41 10.45 -30.34
C SER A 265 11.14 9.32 -31.06
N ALA A 266 10.72 9.07 -32.31
CA ALA A 266 11.53 8.35 -33.29
C ALA A 266 12.77 9.20 -33.67
N SER A 267 13.94 8.86 -33.11
CA SER A 267 15.21 9.37 -33.62
C SER A 267 16.32 8.32 -33.48
N ALA A 268 16.38 7.38 -34.43
CA ALA A 268 17.62 6.88 -35.07
C ALA A 268 17.28 5.69 -36.01
N PRO A 269 17.92 5.59 -37.20
CA PRO A 269 17.49 4.66 -38.24
C PRO A 269 18.01 3.24 -37.97
N ALA A 270 17.10 2.26 -38.02
CA ALA A 270 17.44 0.85 -38.06
C ALA A 270 18.18 0.55 -39.38
N ARG A 271 19.47 0.19 -39.29
CA ARG A 271 20.18 -0.49 -40.37
C ARG A 271 19.56 -1.88 -40.54
N LEU A 272 18.91 -2.09 -41.68
CA LEU A 272 18.43 -3.41 -42.12
C LEU A 272 19.64 -4.35 -42.26
N TRP A 273 19.74 -5.36 -41.39
CA TRP A 273 20.58 -6.53 -41.63
C TRP A 273 19.68 -7.61 -42.24
N ALA A 274 19.82 -7.83 -43.55
CA ALA A 274 19.16 -8.94 -44.23
C ALA A 274 19.98 -10.23 -44.03
N PRO A 275 19.38 -11.36 -43.60
CA PRO A 275 20.04 -12.65 -43.67
C PRO A 275 19.90 -13.21 -45.09
N SER A 276 21.04 -13.53 -45.73
CA SER A 276 21.10 -14.22 -47.01
C SER A 276 20.69 -15.67 -46.87
N LEU A 277 19.52 -16.03 -47.41
CA LEU A 277 19.14 -17.42 -47.71
C LEU A 277 19.83 -17.85 -49.01
N SER A 278 20.74 -18.82 -48.94
CA SER A 278 21.16 -19.58 -50.12
C SER A 278 20.22 -20.77 -50.30
N ALA A 279 19.38 -20.69 -51.33
CA ALA A 279 18.75 -21.85 -51.96
C ALA A 279 19.38 -21.99 -53.34
N GLY A 280 19.86 -23.20 -53.66
CA GLY A 280 20.62 -23.48 -54.87
C GLY A 280 19.79 -23.84 -56.11
N ALA A 281 20.52 -24.37 -57.09
CA ALA A 281 20.15 -24.99 -58.36
C ALA A 281 20.16 -24.07 -59.60
N GLY A 282 21.07 -24.44 -60.52
CA GLY A 282 21.38 -23.82 -61.81
C GLY A 282 22.75 -24.28 -62.25
#